data_AF-A0A8T5PRK6-F1
#
_entry.id   AF-A0A8T5PRK6-F1
#
_cell.length_a   1.000
_cell.length_b   1.000
_cell.length_c   1.000
_cell.angle_alpha   90.00
_cell.angle_beta   90.00
_cell.angle_gamma   90.00
#
_symmetry.space_group_name_H-M   'P 1'
#
loop_
_entity.id
_entity.type
_entity.pdbx_description
1 polymer ?
#
loop_
_entity_poly.entity_id
_entity_poly.type
_entity_poly.pdbx_seq_one_letter_code
_entity_poly.pdbx_strand_id
1 'polypeptide(L)'
;MKVKELKGLSEEEKKKRLEELRKELIKHRAQIATGTIPKSPGQVKQTKKTIAKILTFLKEKEAVKKEKRSQKSETVSEKKQQKEEING
;
A
#
# COMPACT_ATOMS: atom_id res chain seq x y z
N MET A 1 0.41 -13.95 -7.57
CA MET A 1 -0.66 -13.27 -6.82
C MET A 1 -1.53 -12.46 -7.77
N LYS A 2 -2.83 -12.70 -7.73
CA LYS A 2 -3.80 -12.00 -8.58
C LYS A 2 -4.20 -10.68 -7.94
N VAL A 3 -4.64 -9.73 -8.77
CA VAL A 3 -5.06 -8.41 -8.30
C VAL A 3 -6.29 -8.50 -7.39
N LYS A 4 -7.19 -9.45 -7.65
CA LYS A 4 -8.40 -9.68 -6.85
C LYS A 4 -8.08 -10.03 -5.39
N GLU A 5 -7.11 -10.92 -5.17
CA GLU A 5 -6.62 -11.30 -3.84
C GLU A 5 -6.10 -10.07 -3.08
N LEU A 6 -5.32 -9.22 -3.75
CA LEU A 6 -4.81 -7.99 -3.15
C LEU A 6 -5.91 -6.99 -2.82
N LYS A 7 -7.02 -6.92 -3.56
CA LYS A 7 -8.11 -5.99 -3.24
C LYS A 7 -8.84 -6.39 -1.94
N GLY A 8 -8.98 -7.68 -1.67
CA GLY A 8 -9.67 -8.20 -0.48
C GLY A 8 -8.91 -8.02 0.84
N LEU A 9 -7.59 -7.83 0.79
CA LEU A 9 -6.77 -7.68 1.99
C LEU A 9 -6.93 -6.31 2.66
N SER A 10 -6.87 -6.31 3.99
CA SER A 10 -6.77 -5.11 4.82
C SER A 10 -5.45 -4.35 4.57
N GLU A 11 -5.35 -3.12 5.06
CA GLU A 11 -4.12 -2.33 4.93
C GLU A 11 -2.94 -2.99 5.68
N GLU A 12 -3.21 -3.54 6.85
CA GLU A 12 -2.24 -4.23 7.70
C GLU A 12 -1.78 -5.54 7.08
N GLU A 13 -2.71 -6.32 6.52
CA GLU A 13 -2.39 -7.57 5.82
C GLU A 13 -1.52 -7.30 4.59
N LYS A 14 -1.81 -6.23 3.84
CA LYS A 14 -0.96 -5.79 2.72
C LYS A 14 0.44 -5.44 3.18
N LYS A 15 0.57 -4.72 4.30
CA LYS A 15 1.88 -4.36 4.89
C LYS A 15 2.65 -5.59 5.36
N LYS A 16 1.99 -6.51 6.07
CA LYS A 16 2.58 -7.78 6.49
C LYS A 16 3.06 -8.61 5.29
N ARG A 17 2.22 -8.72 4.27
CA ARG A 17 2.58 -9.44 3.03
C ARG A 17 3.73 -8.78 2.28
N LEU A 18 3.80 -7.45 2.28
CA LEU A 18 4.90 -6.70 1.70
C LEU A 18 6.23 -7.05 2.37
N GLU A 19 6.25 -7.14 3.71
CA GLU A 19 7.44 -7.53 4.46
C GLU A 19 7.89 -8.96 4.15
N GLU A 20 6.95 -9.90 4.09
CA GLU A 20 7.22 -11.29 3.72
C GLU A 20 7.89 -11.38 2.34
N LEU A 21 7.32 -10.69 1.33
CA LEU A 21 7.86 -10.69 -0.02
C LEU A 21 9.23 -10.02 -0.12
N ARG A 22 9.50 -8.99 0.70
CA ARG A 22 10.83 -8.37 0.79
C ARG A 22 11.86 -9.34 1.37
N LYS A 23 11.51 -10.07 2.43
CA LYS A 23 12.37 -11.12 3.01
C LYS A 23 12.65 -12.21 1.97
N GLU A 24 11.64 -12.64 1.23
CA GLU A 24 11.80 -13.62 0.15
C GLU A 24 12.74 -13.10 -0.95
N LEU A 25 12.57 -11.84 -1.36
CA LEU A 25 13.43 -11.21 -2.36
C LEU A 25 14.90 -11.14 -1.93
N ILE A 26 15.16 -10.88 -0.64
CA ILE A 26 16.52 -10.87 -0.08
C ILE A 26 17.13 -12.27 -0.17
N LYS A 27 16.38 -13.32 0.20
CA LYS A 27 16.84 -14.71 0.10
C LYS A 27 17.20 -15.08 -1.35
N HIS A 28 16.34 -14.74 -2.30
CA HIS A 28 16.61 -14.98 -3.72
C HIS A 28 17.85 -14.23 -4.21
N ARG A 29 18.04 -12.98 -3.79
CA ARG A 29 19.24 -12.20 -4.12
C ARG A 29 20.51 -12.81 -3.53
N ALA A 30 20.44 -13.29 -2.29
CA ALA A 30 21.56 -13.98 -1.67
C ALA A 30 21.95 -15.25 -2.45
N GLN A 31 20.97 -16.08 -2.84
CA GLN A 31 21.22 -17.27 -3.67
C GLN A 31 21.86 -16.92 -5.02
N ILE A 32 21.38 -15.87 -5.68
CA ILE A 32 21.97 -15.40 -6.94
C ILE A 32 23.40 -14.91 -6.73
N ALA A 33 23.65 -14.17 -5.64
CA ALA A 33 24.97 -13.63 -5.32
C ALA A 33 25.99 -14.75 -5.01
N THR A 34 25.56 -15.86 -4.41
CA THR A 34 26.41 -17.04 -4.18
C THR A 34 26.63 -17.90 -5.42
N GLY A 35 26.12 -17.50 -6.59
CA GLY A 35 26.22 -18.26 -7.84
C GLY A 35 25.29 -19.47 -7.90
N THR A 36 24.33 -19.57 -6.98
CA THR A 36 23.37 -20.68 -6.97
C THR A 36 22.32 -20.45 -8.05
N ILE A 37 22.17 -21.44 -8.94
CA ILE A 37 21.16 -21.40 -9.99
C ILE A 37 19.76 -21.40 -9.35
N PRO A 38 18.94 -20.36 -9.56
CA PRO A 38 17.59 -20.32 -9.03
C PRO A 38 16.75 -21.42 -9.64
N LYS A 39 15.95 -22.12 -8.83
CA LYS A 39 15.04 -23.18 -9.29
C LYS A 39 13.99 -22.69 -10.31
N SER A 40 13.69 -21.40 -10.32
CA SER A 40 12.79 -20.79 -11.28
C SER A 40 13.30 -19.41 -11.72
N PRO A 41 13.62 -19.20 -13.02
CA PRO A 41 14.16 -17.94 -13.52
C PRO A 41 13.14 -16.78 -13.44
N GLY A 42 11.86 -17.07 -13.25
CA GLY A 42 10.79 -16.08 -13.16
C GLY A 42 10.46 -15.62 -11.74
N GLN A 43 10.93 -16.32 -10.71
CA GLN A 43 10.44 -16.10 -9.34
C GLN A 43 10.77 -14.70 -8.82
N VAL A 44 12.01 -14.24 -8.99
CA VAL A 44 12.43 -12.88 -8.61
C VAL A 44 11.59 -11.81 -9.28
N LYS A 45 11.33 -11.98 -10.60
CA LYS A 45 10.49 -11.04 -11.37
C LYS A 45 9.06 -11.03 -10.84
N GLN A 46 8.52 -12.19 -10.50
CA GLN A 46 7.17 -12.33 -9.97
C GLN A 46 7.03 -11.72 -8.57
N THR A 47 8.01 -11.92 -7.69
CA THR A 47 8.06 -11.31 -6.35
C THR A 47 8.13 -9.78 -6.45
N LYS A 48 9.02 -9.24 -7.30
CA LYS A 48 9.11 -7.79 -7.57
C LYS A 48 7.80 -7.20 -8.09
N LYS A 49 7.16 -7.85 -9.06
CA LYS A 49 5.85 -7.41 -9.59
C LYS A 49 4.77 -7.42 -8.51
N THR A 50 4.77 -8.40 -7.62
CA THR A 50 3.79 -8.49 -6.53
C THR A 50 4.00 -7.37 -5.50
N ILE A 51 5.26 -7.09 -5.15
CA ILE A 51 5.63 -5.94 -4.29
C ILE A 51 5.12 -4.62 -4.91
N ALA A 52 5.37 -4.38 -6.20
CA ALA A 52 4.93 -3.16 -6.88
C ALA A 52 3.41 -2.98 -6.84
N LYS A 53 2.65 -4.06 -7.05
CA LYS A 53 1.18 -4.03 -6.94
C LYS A 53 0.71 -3.68 -5.53
N ILE A 54 1.29 -4.27 -4.50
CA ILE A 54 0.94 -3.96 -3.10
C ILE A 54 1.19 -2.49 -2.79
N LEU A 55 2.36 -1.97 -3.17
CA LEU A 55 2.71 -0.56 -2.96
C LEU A 55 1.75 0.39 -3.66
N THR A 56 1.33 0.05 -4.88
CA THR A 56 0.34 0.82 -5.64
C THR A 56 -0.98 0.93 -4.86
N PHE A 57 -1.51 -0.19 -4.37
CA PHE A 57 -2.74 -0.19 -3.58
C PHE A 57 -2.64 0.55 -2.24
N LEU A 58 -1.47 0.50 -1.59
CA LEU A 58 -1.25 1.25 -0.36
C LEU A 58 -1.23 2.76 -0.63
N LYS A 59 -0.58 3.19 -1.72
CA LYS A 59 -0.52 4.60 -2.14
C LYS A 59 -1.88 5.16 -2.53
N GLU A 60 -2.67 4.40 -3.29
CA GLU A 60 -4.05 4.77 -3.65
C GLU A 60 -4.92 5.00 -2.41
N LYS A 61 -4.83 4.11 -1.41
CA LYS A 61 -5.55 4.29 -0.13
C LYS A 61 -5.11 5.53 0.63
N GLU A 62 -3.82 5.84 0.64
CA GLU A 62 -3.29 7.02 1.33
C GLU A 62 -3.80 8.32 0.70
N ALA A 63 -3.84 8.39 -0.65
CA ALA A 63 -4.37 9.53 -1.38
C ALA A 63 -5.85 9.80 -1.02
N VAL A 64 -6.68 8.75 -1.04
CA VAL A 64 -8.10 8.85 -0.64
C VAL A 64 -8.25 9.26 0.83
N LYS A 65 -7.38 8.78 1.73
CA LYS A 65 -7.40 9.19 3.15
C LYS A 65 -7.04 10.67 3.34
N LYS A 66 -6.09 11.20 2.56
CA LYS A 66 -5.70 12.61 2.61
C LYS A 66 -6.82 13.52 2.12
N GLU A 67 -7.45 13.16 1.02
CA GLU A 67 -8.57 13.94 0.44
C GLU A 67 -9.79 13.96 1.35
N LYS A 68 -10.14 12.81 1.98
CA LYS A 68 -11.20 12.76 3.00
C LYS A 68 -10.88 13.58 4.26
N ARG A 69 -9.60 13.76 4.59
CA ARG A 69 -9.18 14.58 5.74
C ARG A 69 -9.29 16.08 5.44
N SER A 70 -8.95 16.55 4.23
CA SER A 70 -9.09 17.97 3.87
C SER A 70 -10.55 18.39 3.74
N GLN A 71 -11.41 17.55 3.14
CA GLN A 71 -12.84 17.83 3.03
C GLN A 71 -13.53 17.91 4.40
N LYS A 72 -13.07 17.11 5.37
CA LYS A 72 -13.61 17.13 6.74
C LYS A 72 -13.17 18.37 7.53
N SER A 73 -11.98 18.91 7.28
CA SER A 73 -11.56 20.17 7.91
C SER A 73 -12.31 21.38 7.33
N GLU A 74 -12.57 21.40 6.03
CA GLU A 74 -13.31 22.47 5.35
C GLU A 74 -14.77 22.51 5.84
N THR A 75 -15.49 21.38 5.82
CA THR A 75 -16.88 21.30 6.30
C THR A 75 -17.05 21.59 7.79
N VAL A 76 -16.04 21.33 8.63
CA VAL A 76 -16.08 21.68 10.06
C VAL A 76 -15.88 23.18 10.26
N SER A 77 -15.08 23.84 9.41
CA SER A 77 -14.88 25.29 9.47
C SER A 77 -16.11 26.07 9.02
N GLU A 78 -16.76 25.66 7.93
CA GLU A 78 -17.99 26.28 7.40
C GLU A 78 -19.14 26.20 8.39
N LYS A 79 -19.32 25.03 9.03
CA LYS A 79 -20.35 24.83 10.06
C LYS A 79 -20.10 25.65 11.33
N LYS A 80 -18.84 25.99 11.61
CA LYS A 80 -18.47 26.80 12.78
C LYS A 80 -18.73 28.28 12.52
N GLN A 81 -18.38 28.77 11.33
CA GLN A 81 -18.66 30.15 10.89
C GLN A 81 -20.16 30.44 10.83
N GLN A 82 -20.96 29.53 10.24
CA GLN A 82 -22.43 29.69 10.19
C GLN A 82 -23.07 29.74 11.58
N LYS A 83 -22.52 29.02 12.57
CA LYS A 83 -23.04 29.07 13.95
C LYS A 83 -22.69 30.38 14.68
N GLU A 84 -21.55 30.98 14.36
CA GLU A 84 -21.13 32.28 14.94
C GLU A 84 -21.92 33.43 14.32
N GLU A 85 -22.26 33.37 13.03
CA GLU A 85 -23.11 34.36 12.34
C GLU A 85 -24.58 34.31 12.76
N ILE A 86 -25.11 33.14 13.11
CA ILE A 86 -26.52 32.99 13.53
C ILE A 86 -26.75 33.44 14.98
N ASN A 87 -25.70 33.43 15.81
CA ASN A 87 -25.78 33.73 17.25
C ASN A 87 -25.24 35.14 17.62
N GLY A 88 -24.82 35.94 16.64
CA GLY A 88 -24.42 37.35 16.81
C GLY A 88 -25.48 38.30 16.28
#